data_AF-A0A1D6H163-F1
#
_entry.id   AF-A0A1D6H163-F1
#
_cell.length_a   1.000
_cell.length_b   1.000
_cell.length_c   1.000
_cell.angle_alpha   90.00
_cell.angle_beta   90.00
_cell.angle_gamma   90.00
#
_symmetry.space_group_name_H-M   'P 1'
#
loop_
_entity.id
_entity.type
_entity.pdbx_description
1 polymer ?
#
loop_
_entity_poly.entity_id
_entity_poly.type
_entity_poly.pdbx_seq_one_letter_code
_entity_poly.pdbx_strand_id
1 'polypeptide(L)'
;MQTLNRARELYAQRLQASPSVDELASLLAQCAIAEAQSSNTNPPQGPGSDPVNMLNSDEACILAESGRKQIILDAFADGSSFICLKCGGLFSTSRKDEHLAYWCGTA
;
A
#
# COMPACT_ATOMS: atom_id res chain seq x y z
N MET A 1 19.35 12.42 -44.62
CA MET A 1 18.04 13.09 -44.47
C MET A 1 16.88 12.11 -44.38
N GLN A 2 16.74 11.11 -45.27
CA GLN A 2 15.61 10.16 -45.27
C GLN A 2 15.44 9.37 -43.95
N THR A 3 16.53 8.87 -43.36
CA THR A 3 16.47 8.12 -42.09
C THR A 3 15.95 8.95 -40.91
N LEU A 4 16.32 10.24 -40.87
CA LEU A 4 15.87 11.16 -39.83
C LEU A 4 14.38 11.47 -39.95
N ASN A 5 13.89 11.69 -41.18
CA ASN A 5 12.46 11.91 -41.43
C ASN A 5 11.63 10.68 -41.06
N ARG A 6 12.10 9.48 -41.43
CA ARG A 6 11.45 8.22 -41.04
C ARG A 6 11.43 8.01 -39.53
N ALA A 7 12.50 8.36 -38.82
CA ALA A 7 12.53 8.30 -37.37
C ALA A 7 11.52 9.26 -36.72
N ARG A 8 11.36 10.47 -37.27
CA ARG A 8 10.36 11.46 -36.80
C ARG A 8 8.93 10.98 -37.04
N GLU A 9 8.64 10.37 -38.18
CA GLU A 9 7.31 9.81 -38.49
C GLU A 9 6.91 8.68 -37.54
N LEU A 10 7.83 7.75 -37.24
CA LEU A 10 7.59 6.66 -36.30
C LEU A 10 7.36 7.18 -34.87
N TYR A 11 8.12 8.19 -34.47
CA TYR A 11 7.94 8.81 -33.15
C TYR A 11 6.60 9.54 -33.04
N ALA A 12 6.18 10.25 -34.10
CA ALA A 12 4.88 10.92 -34.16
C ALA A 12 3.71 9.91 -34.12
N GLN A 13 3.83 8.77 -34.82
CA GLN A 13 2.84 7.69 -34.75
C GLN A 13 2.77 7.05 -33.36
N ARG A 14 3.90 6.92 -32.65
CA ARG A 14 3.91 6.40 -31.26
C ARG A 14 3.29 7.36 -30.24
N LEU A 15 3.40 8.67 -30.47
CA LEU A 15 2.80 9.69 -29.59
C LEU A 15 1.29 9.81 -29.77
N GLN A 16 0.75 9.36 -30.90
CA GLN A 16 -0.68 9.18 -31.08
C GLN A 16 -1.10 7.99 -30.20
N ALA A 17 -1.31 8.26 -28.91
CA ALA A 17 -1.93 7.31 -27.99
C ALA A 17 -3.23 6.84 -28.64
N SER A 18 -3.28 5.55 -28.99
CA SER A 18 -4.49 5.00 -29.58
C SER A 18 -5.60 5.11 -28.53
N PRO A 19 -6.75 5.73 -28.84
CA PRO A 19 -7.80 5.98 -27.85
C PRO A 19 -8.29 4.69 -27.17
N SER A 20 -8.19 3.55 -27.87
CA SER A 20 -8.50 2.23 -27.34
C SER A 20 -7.60 1.78 -26.18
N VAL A 21 -6.34 2.22 -26.14
CA VAL A 21 -5.40 1.87 -25.06
C VAL A 21 -5.69 2.71 -23.82
N ASP A 22 -6.02 3.98 -23.99
CA ASP A 22 -6.42 4.87 -22.88
C ASP A 22 -7.75 4.44 -22.28
N GLU A 23 -8.73 4.03 -23.10
CA GLU A 23 -10.01 3.47 -22.62
C GLU A 23 -9.79 2.18 -21.82
N LEU A 24 -8.95 1.27 -22.32
CA LEU A 24 -8.61 0.03 -21.60
C LEU A 24 -7.87 0.32 -20.28
N ALA A 25 -6.90 1.24 -20.30
CA ALA A 25 -6.19 1.66 -19.10
C ALA A 25 -7.15 2.28 -18.06
N SER A 26 -8.13 3.07 -18.51
CA SER A 26 -9.17 3.63 -17.64
C SER A 26 -10.04 2.54 -17.00
N LEU A 27 -10.48 1.56 -17.78
CA LEU A 27 -11.26 0.42 -17.27
C LEU A 27 -10.48 -0.39 -16.22
N LEU A 28 -9.20 -0.67 -16.49
CA LEU A 28 -8.34 -1.40 -15.55
C LEU A 28 -8.12 -0.60 -14.26
N ALA A 29 -7.92 0.72 -14.36
CA ALA A 29 -7.80 1.58 -13.19
C ALA A 29 -9.10 1.60 -12.36
N GLN A 30 -10.26 1.63 -13.01
CA GLN A 30 -11.56 1.58 -12.32
C GLN A 30 -11.77 0.26 -11.57
N CYS A 31 -11.39 -0.88 -12.16
CA CYS A 31 -11.45 -2.17 -11.46
C CYS A 31 -10.56 -2.18 -10.21
N ALA A 32 -9.30 -1.73 -10.33
CA ALA A 32 -8.37 -1.69 -9.20
C ALA A 32 -8.86 -0.78 -8.06
N ILE A 33 -9.48 0.36 -8.37
CA ILE A 33 -10.07 1.26 -7.37
C ILE A 33 -11.26 0.60 -6.68
N ALA A 34 -12.16 -0.05 -7.42
CA ALA A 34 -13.33 -0.72 -6.86
C ALA A 34 -12.94 -1.88 -5.94
N GLU A 35 -11.94 -2.67 -6.32
CA GLU A 35 -11.38 -3.75 -5.50
C GLU A 35 -10.80 -3.21 -4.19
N ALA A 36 -10.00 -2.13 -4.25
CA ALA A 36 -9.41 -1.50 -3.05
C ALA A 36 -10.44 -0.83 -2.12
N GLN A 37 -11.59 -0.41 -2.64
CA GLN A 37 -12.66 0.16 -1.81
C GLN A 37 -13.50 -0.92 -1.14
N SER A 38 -13.64 -2.09 -1.76
CA SER A 38 -14.41 -3.21 -1.21
C SER A 38 -13.74 -3.85 0.02
N SER A 39 -12.41 -3.71 0.16
CA SER A 39 -11.66 -4.16 1.34
C SER A 39 -11.70 -3.17 2.52
N ASN A 40 -12.28 -1.98 2.38
CA ASN A 40 -12.41 -1.00 3.46
C ASN A 40 -13.62 -1.27 4.39
N THR A 41 -13.81 -2.51 4.83
CA THR A 41 -14.60 -2.76 6.04
C THR A 41 -13.77 -2.31 7.25
N ASN A 42 -13.93 -1.04 7.65
CA ASN A 42 -13.39 -0.51 8.89
C ASN A 42 -13.69 -1.47 10.05
N PRO A 43 -12.67 -2.03 10.75
CA PRO A 43 -12.95 -2.72 11.99
C PRO A 43 -13.42 -1.67 13.02
N PRO A 44 -14.38 -2.01 13.90
CA PRO A 44 -14.80 -1.10 14.94
C PRO A 44 -13.62 -0.84 15.89
N GLN A 45 -13.02 0.35 15.80
CA GLN A 45 -12.04 0.84 16.77
C GLN A 45 -12.75 1.09 18.10
N GLY A 46 -12.88 0.04 18.90
CA GLY A 46 -13.22 0.14 20.31
C GLY A 46 -12.00 0.55 21.14
N PRO A 47 -12.15 1.42 22.15
CA PRO A 47 -11.04 1.83 23.01
C PRO A 47 -10.70 0.68 23.96
N GLY A 48 -9.69 -0.12 23.63
CA GLY A 48 -9.15 -1.12 24.57
C GLY A 48 -8.67 -2.44 23.97
N SER A 49 -8.53 -2.59 22.65
CA SER A 49 -7.98 -3.82 22.09
C SER A 49 -6.47 -3.90 22.31
N ASP A 50 -6.02 -4.95 23.00
CA ASP A 50 -4.61 -5.30 23.12
C ASP A 50 -3.92 -5.29 21.74
N PRO A 51 -2.67 -4.80 21.61
CA PRO A 51 -1.97 -4.74 20.33
C PRO A 51 -1.81 -6.13 19.67
N VAL A 52 -1.78 -7.18 20.49
CA VAL A 52 -1.81 -8.59 20.05
C VAL A 52 -3.13 -8.96 19.38
N ASN A 53 -4.25 -8.40 19.85
CA ASN A 53 -5.58 -8.68 19.30
C ASN A 53 -5.83 -7.91 17.99
N MET A 54 -5.20 -6.74 17.82
CA MET A 54 -5.22 -5.98 16.58
C MET A 54 -4.44 -6.68 15.46
N LEU A 55 -3.31 -7.33 15.79
CA LEU A 55 -2.59 -8.25 14.89
C LEU A 55 -3.36 -9.54 14.59
N ASN A 56 -4.35 -9.88 15.42
CA ASN A 56 -5.15 -11.08 15.23
C ASN A 56 -6.27 -10.90 14.21
N SER A 57 -6.57 -9.65 13.82
CA SER A 57 -7.43 -9.37 12.68
C SER A 57 -6.65 -9.65 11.39
N ASP A 58 -6.94 -10.79 10.74
CA ASP A 58 -6.29 -11.21 9.48
C ASP A 58 -6.45 -10.18 8.35
N GLU A 59 -7.41 -9.26 8.48
CA GLU A 59 -7.78 -8.24 7.49
C GLU A 59 -6.99 -6.92 7.59
N ALA A 60 -6.10 -6.75 8.59
CA ALA A 60 -5.47 -5.44 8.83
C ALA A 60 -4.02 -5.34 8.32
N CYS A 61 -3.44 -6.44 7.86
CA CYS A 61 -2.04 -6.44 7.45
C CYS A 61 -1.79 -7.31 6.23
N ILE A 62 -1.14 -6.73 5.21
CA ILE A 62 -0.74 -7.40 3.95
C ILE A 62 0.01 -8.72 4.19
N LEU A 63 0.82 -8.80 5.26
CA LEU A 63 1.51 -10.04 5.61
C LEU A 63 0.57 -11.08 6.21
N ALA A 64 -0.48 -10.67 6.93
CA ALA A 64 -1.53 -11.56 7.41
C ALA A 64 -2.39 -12.08 6.25
N GLU A 65 -2.85 -11.21 5.36
CA GLU A 65 -3.61 -11.57 4.15
C GLU A 65 -2.87 -12.59 3.27
N SER A 66 -1.55 -12.44 3.14
CA SER A 66 -0.71 -13.36 2.35
C SER A 66 -0.29 -14.63 3.10
N GLY A 67 -0.88 -14.92 4.27
CA GLY A 67 -0.58 -16.11 5.07
C GLY A 67 0.81 -16.10 5.74
N ARG A 68 1.49 -14.96 5.76
CA ARG A 68 2.84 -14.75 6.33
C ARG A 68 2.83 -13.98 7.64
N LYS A 69 1.73 -14.08 8.39
CA LYS A 69 1.53 -13.44 9.70
C LYS A 69 2.66 -13.71 10.71
N GLN A 70 3.27 -14.89 10.64
CA GLN A 70 4.37 -15.30 11.52
C GLN A 70 5.56 -14.32 11.50
N ILE A 71 5.84 -13.70 10.35
CA ILE A 71 6.93 -12.72 10.23
C ILE A 71 6.73 -11.54 11.19
N ILE A 72 5.49 -11.09 11.36
CA ILE A 72 5.17 -9.98 12.26
C ILE A 72 5.22 -10.43 13.71
N LEU A 73 4.73 -11.63 14.01
CA LEU A 73 4.77 -12.18 15.35
C LEU A 73 6.21 -12.38 15.82
N ASP A 74 7.08 -12.89 14.96
CA ASP A 74 8.51 -13.06 15.23
C ASP A 74 9.19 -11.70 15.45
N ALA A 75 8.93 -10.72 14.58
CA ALA A 75 9.48 -9.36 14.71
C ALA A 75 8.94 -8.57 15.92
N PHE A 76 7.79 -8.98 16.45
CA PHE A 76 7.25 -8.46 17.70
C PHE A 76 7.87 -9.18 18.91
N ALA A 77 7.99 -10.50 18.85
CA ALA A 77 8.57 -11.32 19.91
C ALA A 77 10.07 -11.04 20.12
N ASP A 78 10.81 -10.74 19.06
CA ASP A 78 12.23 -10.36 19.12
C ASP A 78 12.43 -8.86 19.49
N GLY A 79 11.35 -8.08 19.56
CA GLY A 79 11.37 -6.66 19.91
C GLY A 79 11.96 -5.74 18.84
N SER A 80 12.20 -6.24 17.62
CA SER A 80 12.75 -5.46 16.51
C SER A 80 11.74 -4.48 15.88
N SER A 81 10.45 -4.73 16.10
CA SER A 81 9.34 -3.89 15.63
C SER A 81 8.35 -3.52 16.75
N PHE A 82 7.66 -2.40 16.59
CA PHE A 82 6.58 -1.96 17.46
C PHE A 82 5.36 -1.50 16.66
N ILE A 83 4.18 -1.62 17.26
CA ILE A 83 2.93 -1.07 16.72
C ILE A 83 2.68 0.27 17.38
N CYS A 84 2.49 1.31 16.57
CA CYS A 84 2.09 2.60 17.07
C CYS A 84 0.59 2.61 17.40
N LEU A 85 0.24 2.77 18.67
CA LEU A 85 -1.17 2.80 19.09
C LEU A 85 -1.96 4.02 18.60
N LYS A 86 -1.26 5.08 18.16
CA LYS A 86 -1.90 6.31 17.66
C LYS A 86 -2.35 6.20 16.20
N CYS A 87 -1.52 5.61 15.32
CA CYS A 87 -1.85 5.47 13.90
C CYS A 87 -2.09 4.01 13.44
N GLY A 88 -1.88 3.03 14.30
CA GLY A 88 -2.01 1.60 13.98
C GLY A 88 -0.86 1.03 13.12
N GLY A 89 0.12 1.84 12.73
CA GLY A 89 1.22 1.41 11.87
C GLY A 89 2.27 0.58 12.59
N LEU A 90 2.89 -0.37 11.88
CA LEU A 90 4.04 -1.17 12.33
C LEU A 90 5.35 -0.53 11.86
N PHE A 91 6.29 -0.31 12.78
CA PHE A 91 7.58 0.30 12.50
C PHE A 91 8.70 -0.44 13.23
N SER A 92 9.94 -0.34 12.73
CA SER A 92 11.10 -0.81 13.48
C SER A 92 11.24 -0.05 14.80
N THR A 93 11.55 -0.77 15.87
CA THR A 93 11.83 -0.21 17.20
C THR A 93 12.92 0.86 17.17
N SER A 94 13.91 0.70 16.28
CA SER A 94 15.00 1.68 16.08
C SER A 94 14.51 3.08 15.70
N ARG A 95 13.34 3.19 15.05
CA ARG A 95 12.77 4.47 14.58
C ARG A 95 11.55 4.91 15.39
N LYS A 96 11.35 4.32 16.56
CA LYS A 96 10.21 4.63 17.42
C LYS A 96 10.14 6.11 17.76
N ASP A 97 11.26 6.68 18.19
CA ASP A 97 11.29 8.08 18.61
C ASP A 97 11.09 9.02 17.42
N GLU A 98 11.72 8.73 16.28
CA GLU A 98 11.54 9.49 15.04
C GLU A 98 10.10 9.46 14.56
N HIS A 99 9.47 8.29 14.59
CA HIS A 99 8.06 8.13 14.23
C HIS A 99 7.17 8.97 15.13
N LEU A 100 7.31 8.82 16.45
CA LEU A 100 6.47 9.53 17.42
C LEU A 100 6.69 11.06 17.36
N ALA A 101 7.90 11.50 17.05
CA ALA A 101 8.24 12.92 16.98
C ALA A 101 7.80 13.59 15.67
N TYR A 102 7.92 12.92 14.52
CA TYR A 102 7.83 13.59 13.21
C TYR A 102 6.84 12.97 12.22
N TRP A 103 6.50 11.69 12.35
CA TRP A 103 5.70 10.97 11.34
C TRP A 103 4.31 10.60 11.84
N CYS A 104 4.11 10.51 13.16
CA CYS A 104 2.89 10.00 13.75
C CYS A 104 1.78 11.06 13.81
N GLY A 105 0.87 11.01 12.83
CA GLY A 105 -0.30 11.90 12.75
C GLY A 105 -0.15 13.04 11.75
N THR A 106 0.75 12.90 10.77
CA THR A 106 0.84 13.79 9.60
C THR A 106 -0.08 13.34 8.44
N ALA A 107 -1.14 12.58 8.74
CA ALA A 107 -2.13 12.10 7.76
C ALA A 107 -3.49 12.77 7.99
#